data_AF-A0A1Y4WAI5-F1
#
_entry.id   AF-A0A1Y4WAI5-F1
#
_cell.length_a   1.000
_cell.length_b   1.000
_cell.length_c   1.000
_cell.angle_alpha   90.00
_cell.angle_beta   90.00
_cell.angle_gamma   90.00
#
_symmetry.space_group_name_H-M   'P 1'
#
loop_
_entity.id
_entity.type
_entity.pdbx_description
1 polymer ?
#
loop_
_entity_poly.entity_id
_entity_poly.type
_entity_poly.pdbx_seq_one_letter_code
_entity_poly.pdbx_strand_id
1 'polypeptide(L)' 'MKPQYANTFGIRKVSDKEGEILEVTLDMTYKYMETAITITPKGLENVATPNAEQVASIVMNKQSAISLRNLLIQTLGLE' A
#
# COMPACT_ATOMS: atom_id res chain seq x y z
N MET A 1 12.98 -0.09 16.34
CA MET A 1 11.85 0.16 15.41
C MET A 1 12.22 1.33 14.50
N LYS A 2 11.98 1.24 13.19
CA LYS A 2 12.14 2.38 12.27
C LYS A 2 11.07 3.44 12.58
N PRO A 3 11.36 4.75 12.56
CA PRO A 3 10.36 5.78 12.85
C PRO A 3 9.25 5.75 11.79
N GLN A 4 8.00 5.59 12.25
CA GLN A 4 6.82 5.50 11.39
C GLN A 4 6.43 6.90 10.92
N TYR A 5 6.00 7.04 9.67
CA TYR A 5 5.41 8.29 9.21
C TYR A 5 4.01 8.15 8.62
N ALA A 6 3.68 7.02 7.98
CA ALA A 6 2.33 6.77 7.46
C ALA A 6 2.07 5.29 7.13
N ASN A 7 0.85 4.82 7.39
CA ASN A 7 0.28 3.64 6.74
C ASN A 7 -0.44 4.08 5.47
N THR A 8 -0.28 3.33 4.38
CA THR A 8 -0.96 3.63 3.11
C THR A 8 -1.66 2.40 2.54
N PHE A 9 -2.83 2.63 1.96
CA PHE A 9 -3.59 1.63 1.22
C PHE A 9 -3.48 1.90 -0.28
N GLY A 10 -3.11 0.88 -1.05
CA GLY A 10 -3.07 0.91 -2.50
C GLY A 10 -4.07 -0.09 -3.09
N ILE A 11 -4.63 0.23 -4.25
CA ILE A 11 -5.49 -0.69 -4.99
C ILE A 11 -4.89 -0.94 -6.37
N ARG A 12 -4.64 -2.21 -6.68
CA ARG A 12 -4.31 -2.68 -8.03
C ARG A 12 -5.49 -3.45 -8.60
N LYS A 13 -5.70 -3.37 -9.91
CA LYS A 13 -6.73 -4.14 -10.61
C LYS A 13 -6.13 -4.88 -11.78
N VAL A 14 -6.64 -6.09 -12.02
CA VAL A 14 -6.36 -6.89 -13.20
C VAL A 14 -7.65 -6.94 -14.01
N SER A 15 -7.53 -6.57 -15.28
CA SER A 15 -8.65 -6.59 -16.23
C SER A 15 -8.34 -7.53 -17.39
N ASP A 16 -9.37 -8.11 -17.99
CA ASP A 16 -9.24 -8.83 -19.25
C ASP A 16 -9.07 -7.88 -20.46
N LYS A 17 -9.04 -8.45 -21.66
CA LYS A 17 -8.88 -7.70 -22.92
C LYS A 17 -10.09 -6.82 -23.25
N GLU A 18 -11.25 -7.12 -22.68
CA GLU A 18 -12.51 -6.39 -22.89
C GLU A 18 -12.70 -5.30 -21.82
N GLY A 19 -11.85 -5.28 -20.78
CA GLY A 19 -11.82 -4.29 -19.72
C GLY A 19 -12.56 -4.73 -18.45
N GLU A 20 -13.12 -5.93 -18.42
CA GLU A 20 -13.79 -6.45 -17.22
C GLU A 20 -12.76 -6.71 -16.12
N ILE A 21 -13.08 -6.24 -14.91
CA ILE A 21 -12.23 -6.42 -13.73
C ILE A 21 -12.37 -7.87 -13.25
N LEU A 22 -11.29 -8.63 -13.36
CA LEU A 22 -11.20 -10.00 -12.88
C LEU A 22 -10.86 -10.02 -11.39
N GLU A 23 -9.84 -9.25 -11.03
CA GLU A 23 -9.27 -9.24 -9.68
C GLU A 23 -8.89 -7.82 -9.25
N VAL A 24 -9.01 -7.60 -7.94
CA VAL A 24 -8.60 -6.39 -7.24
C VAL A 24 -7.68 -6.81 -6.10
N THR A 25 -6.53 -6.16 -5.98
CA THR A 25 -5.61 -6.37 -4.86
C THR A 25 -5.57 -5.12 -4.00
N LEU A 26 -5.88 -5.27 -2.71
CA LEU A 26 -5.67 -4.23 -1.69
C LEU A 26 -4.31 -4.45 -1.04
N ASP A 27 -3.37 -3.53 -1.28
CA ASP A 27 -2.06 -3.55 -0.67
C ASP A 27 -2.01 -2.60 0.52
N MET A 28 -1.46 -3.08 1.63
CA MET A 28 -1.21 -2.30 2.83
C MET A 28 0.29 -2.13 2.96
N THR A 29 0.74 -0.89 3.02
CA THR A 29 2.16 -0.57 3.07
C THR A 29 2.45 0.30 4.28
N TYR A 30 3.49 -0.09 4.99
CA TYR A 30 4.08 0.64 6.09
C TYR A 30 5.23 1.49 5.54
N LYS A 31 5.11 2.81 5.64
CA LYS A 31 6.16 3.72 5.19
C LYS A 31 6.97 4.27 6.35
N TYR A 32 8.29 4.31 6.18
CA TYR A 32 9.26 4.74 7.19
C TYR A 32 10.41 5.51 6.56
N MET A 33 11.12 6.27 7.38
CA MET A 33 12.42 6.84 7.00
C MET A 33 13.52 5.85 7.37
N GLU A 34 14.38 5.53 6.42
CA GLU A 34 15.59 4.76 6.67
C GLU A 34 16.85 5.61 6.54
N THR A 35 17.90 5.20 7.24
CA THR A 35 19.21 5.80 7.09
C THR A 35 19.98 5.00 6.05
N ALA A 36 20.23 5.61 4.90
CA ALA A 36 21.11 5.08 3.87
C ALA A 36 22.48 5.73 3.97
N ILE A 37 23.55 4.93 3.83
CA ILE A 37 24.92 5.44 3.77
C ILE A 37 25.25 5.70 2.31
N THR A 38 25.59 6.94 1.98
CA THR A 38 25.97 7.35 0.63
C THR A 38 27.40 7.90 0.63
N ILE A 39 28.15 7.63 -0.44
CA ILE A 39 29.49 8.18 -0.64
C ILE A 39 29.35 9.51 -1.39
N THR A 40 29.78 10.60 -0.77
CA THR A 40 29.88 11.93 -1.38
C THR A 40 31.36 12.33 -1.51
N PRO A 41 31.69 13.40 -2.26
CA PRO A 41 33.05 13.94 -2.30
C PRO A 41 33.59 14.39 -0.92
N LYS A 42 32.72 14.53 0.09
CA LYS A 42 33.10 14.88 1.47
C LYS A 42 33.25 13.66 2.38
N GLY A 43 32.99 12.44 1.88
CA GLY A 43 33.11 11.19 2.62
C GLY A 43 31.80 10.41 2.70
N LEU A 44 31.66 9.57 3.73
CA LEU A 44 30.45 8.81 4.00
C LEU A 44 29.43 9.72 4.71
N GLU A 45 28.24 9.85 4.14
CA GLU A 45 27.15 10.62 4.72
C GLU A 45 25.94 9.73 4.99
N ASN A 46 25.29 9.96 6.14
CA ASN A 46 24.01 9.36 6.48
C ASN A 46 22.89 10.22 5.89
N VAL A 47 22.13 9.66 4.96
CA VAL A 47 21.00 10.34 4.31
C VAL A 47 19.71 9.66 4.75
N ALA A 48 18.73 10.48 5.17
CA ALA A 48 17.40 9.99 5.47
C ALA A 48 16.61 9.81 4.16
N THR A 49 16.28 8.56 3.85
CA THR A 49 15.60 8.18 2.59
C THR A 49 14.22 7.61 2.91
N PRO A 50 13.15 8.04 2.21
CA PRO A 50 11.84 7.41 2.34
C PRO A 50 11.87 5.98 1.82
N ASN A 51 11.32 5.05 2.59
CA ASN A 51 11.14 3.66 2.16
C ASN A 51 9.75 3.15 2.59
N ALA A 52 9.35 2.03 2.01
CA ALA A 52 8.03 1.45 2.13
C ALA A 52 8.12 -0.08 2.15
N GLU A 53 7.47 -0.70 3.12
CA GLU A 53 7.41 -2.15 3.28
C GLU A 53 5.97 -2.62 3.23
N GLN A 54 5.66 -3.56 2.34
CA GLN A 54 4.33 -4.13 2.26
C GLN A 54 4.09 -5.04 3.46
N VAL A 55 3.09 -4.71 4.27
CA VAL A 55 2.76 -5.48 5.47
C VAL A 55 1.71 -6.54 5.21
N ALA A 56 0.84 -6.31 4.22
CA ALA A 56 -0.17 -7.28 3.80
C ALA A 56 -0.69 -6.95 2.40
N SER A 57 -1.24 -7.97 1.73
CA SER A 57 -1.87 -7.86 0.42
C SER A 57 -3.03 -8.83 0.35
N ILE A 58 -4.20 -8.33 -0.07
CA ILE A 58 -5.43 -9.10 -0.13
C ILE A 58 -5.92 -9.11 -1.58
N VAL A 59 -5.88 -10.28 -2.21
CA VAL A 59 -6.42 -10.49 -3.56
C VAL A 59 -7.89 -10.86 -3.45
N MET A 60 -8.72 -10.19 -4.23
CA MET A 60 -10.17 -10.30 -4.23
C MET A 60 -10.69 -10.35 -5.67
N ASN A 61 -11.71 -11.16 -5.92
CA ASN A 61 -12.51 -11.00 -7.13
C ASN A 61 -13.50 -9.83 -6.97
N LYS A 62 -14.13 -9.42 -8.07
CA LYS A 62 -15.13 -8.33 -8.11
C LYS A 62 -16.19 -8.44 -7.00
N GLN A 63 -16.75 -9.63 -6.78
CA GLN A 63 -17.81 -9.84 -5.79
C GLN A 63 -17.30 -9.62 -4.36
N SER A 64 -16.16 -10.21 -4.00
CA SER A 64 -15.56 -10.06 -2.67
C SER A 64 -15.14 -8.62 -2.37
N ALA A 65 -14.64 -7.87 -3.36
CA ALA A 65 -14.32 -6.46 -3.23
C ALA A 65 -15.57 -5.60 -2.96
N ILE A 66 -16.68 -5.89 -3.64
CA ILE A 66 -17.98 -5.23 -3.40
C ILE A 66 -18.49 -5.55 -1.99
N SER A 67 -18.40 -6.81 -1.56
CA SER A 67 -18.79 -7.22 -0.21
C SER A 67 -17.99 -6.47 0.86
N LEU A 68 -16.66 -6.33 0.68
CA LEU A 68 -15.82 -5.55 1.58
C LEU A 68 -16.23 -4.07 1.61
N ARG A 69 -16.46 -3.44 0.45
CA ARG A 69 -16.96 -2.06 0.38
C ARG A 69 -18.25 -1.89 1.18
N ASN A 70 -19.22 -2.78 0.99
CA ASN A 70 -20.51 -2.67 1.66
C ASN A 70 -20.39 -2.87 3.17
N LEU A 71 -19.55 -3.81 3.61
CA LEU A 71 -19.24 -4.00 5.03
C LEU A 71 -18.63 -2.73 5.65
N LEU A 72 -17.71 -2.08 4.94
CA LEU A 72 -17.10 -0.82 5.40
C LEU A 72 -18.14 0.30 5.50
N ILE A 73 -18.99 0.47 4.49
CA ILE A 73 -20.07 1.47 4.50
C ILE A 73 -21.02 1.25 5.67
N GLN A 74 -21.50 0.01 5.84
CA GLN A 74 -22.38 -0.37 6.95
C GLN A 74 -21.73 -0.12 8.31
N THR A 75 -20.45 -0.43 8.45
CA THR A 75 -19.72 -0.25 9.72
C THR A 75 -19.52 1.22 10.07
N LEU A 76 -19.33 2.08 9.06
CA LEU A 76 -19.10 3.51 9.26
C LEU A 76 -20.40 4.32 9.42
N GLY A 77 -21.57 3.71 9.22
CA GLY A 77 -22.85 4.39 9.32
C GLY A 77 -23.05 5.46 8.24
N LEU A 78 -22.37 5.32 7.09
CA LEU A 78 -22.52 6.20 5.94
C LEU A 78 -23.71 5.69 5.10
N GLU A 79 -24.92 5.98 5.55
CA GLU A 79 -26.15 5.77 4.75
C GLU A 79 -26.32 6.87 3.69
#